data_AF-A0A2G2YJX0-F1
#
_entry.id   AF-A0A2G2YJX0-F1
#
_cell.length_a   1.000
_cell.length_b   1.000
_cell.length_c   1.000
_cell.angle_alpha   90.00
_cell.angle_beta   90.00
_cell.angle_gamma   90.00
#
_symmetry.space_group_name_H-M   'P 1'
#
loop_
_entity.id
_entity.type
_entity.pdbx_description
1 polymer ?
#
loop_
_entity_poly.entity_id
_entity_poly.type
_entity_poly.pdbx_seq_one_letter_code
_entity_poly.pdbx_strand_id
1 'polypeptide(L)'
;MNPHANNFQPQQFNMSPQMNNMLPPVVHGRKRAVLCGITYRGHPRSLKGSINDDLSMRYFLVEKLGFPNTSVIVLTEDERDPYKYPTMANIRSPLRWHVHGCQPGDSLVFHYSGHGTQVRNQDGEEIDGHDESLCPVDYETEGRILDDGISNTIVRPLPRGATLHGIIDTCFSGTFLDLPFLCRIIRSLRN
;
A
#
# COMPACT_ATOMS: atom_id res chain seq x y z
N MET A 1 46.68 -21.26 -22.06
CA MET A 1 46.38 -19.82 -22.23
C MET A 1 44.92 -19.76 -22.68
N ASN A 2 43.91 -19.29 -21.94
CA ASN A 2 43.82 -18.41 -20.78
C ASN A 2 42.67 -18.94 -19.86
N PRO A 3 42.77 -18.92 -18.52
CA PRO A 3 41.83 -19.54 -17.60
C PRO A 3 40.98 -18.49 -16.88
N HIS A 4 39.69 -18.32 -17.23
CA HIS A 4 38.74 -17.55 -16.41
C HIS A 4 37.32 -18.10 -16.53
N ALA A 5 37.08 -19.25 -15.91
CA ALA A 5 35.75 -19.58 -15.42
C ALA A 5 35.58 -18.85 -14.08
N ASN A 6 34.89 -17.70 -14.08
CA ASN A 6 34.57 -17.00 -12.83
C ASN A 6 33.50 -17.79 -12.07
N ASN A 7 33.98 -18.40 -11.00
CA ASN A 7 33.26 -19.16 -10.00
C ASN A 7 32.39 -18.19 -9.18
N PHE A 8 31.13 -17.98 -9.56
CA PHE A 8 30.17 -17.24 -8.74
C PHE A 8 29.75 -18.12 -7.56
N GLN A 9 30.46 -17.99 -6.44
CA GLN A 9 29.94 -18.40 -5.14
C GLN A 9 28.99 -17.32 -4.62
N PRO A 10 27.75 -17.67 -4.21
CA PRO A 10 26.91 -16.71 -3.52
C PRO A 10 27.58 -16.34 -2.19
N GLN A 11 27.88 -15.05 -2.00
CA GLN A 11 28.30 -14.52 -0.71
C GLN A 11 27.19 -14.81 0.31
N GLN A 12 27.46 -15.70 1.25
CA GLN A 12 26.68 -15.80 2.48
C GLN A 12 26.92 -14.51 3.27
N PHE A 13 25.94 -13.61 3.23
CA PHE A 13 25.90 -12.47 4.12
C PHE A 13 25.70 -12.99 5.54
N ASN A 14 26.74 -12.85 6.35
CA ASN A 14 26.74 -13.22 7.76
C ASN A 14 25.92 -12.16 8.52
N MET A 15 24.60 -12.37 8.62
CA MET A 15 23.73 -11.47 9.39
C MET A 15 24.10 -11.56 10.87
N SER A 16 24.32 -10.40 11.49
CA SER A 16 24.57 -10.28 12.93
C SER A 16 23.45 -10.92 13.76
N PRO A 17 23.72 -11.50 14.96
CA PRO A 17 22.77 -12.32 15.72
C PRO A 17 21.54 -11.59 16.29
N GLN A 18 21.38 -10.29 16.00
CA GLN A 18 20.40 -9.42 16.66
C GLN A 18 18.99 -9.45 16.03
N MET A 19 18.80 -10.06 14.85
CA MET A 19 17.47 -10.13 14.21
C MET A 19 16.57 -11.28 14.71
N ASN A 20 17.09 -12.25 15.47
CA ASN A 20 16.32 -13.44 15.85
C ASN A 20 15.28 -13.24 16.97
N ASN A 21 15.16 -12.04 17.55
CA ASN A 21 14.28 -11.78 18.70
C ASN A 21 13.23 -10.67 18.49
N MET A 22 13.02 -10.18 17.26
CA MET A 22 11.93 -9.23 17.02
C MET A 22 10.62 -10.00 16.86
N LEU A 23 9.98 -10.33 17.99
CA LEU A 23 8.55 -10.58 17.99
C LEU A 23 7.88 -9.35 17.35
N PRO A 24 6.91 -9.54 16.43
CA PRO A 24 6.16 -8.41 15.90
C PRO A 24 5.60 -7.60 17.08
N PRO A 25 5.63 -6.26 17.02
CA PRO A 25 5.11 -5.42 18.08
C PRO A 25 3.71 -5.92 18.47
N VAL A 26 3.50 -6.21 19.75
CA VAL A 26 2.17 -6.61 20.22
C VAL A 26 1.23 -5.47 19.90
N VAL A 27 0.22 -5.70 19.06
CA VAL A 27 -0.78 -4.67 18.74
C VAL A 27 -1.74 -4.57 19.92
N HIS A 28 -1.64 -3.48 20.69
CA HIS A 28 -2.49 -3.20 21.85
C HIS A 28 -3.06 -1.78 21.85
N GLY A 29 -2.75 -0.97 20.82
CA GLY A 29 -3.24 0.39 20.65
C GLY A 29 -4.52 0.46 19.80
N ARG A 30 -4.79 1.66 19.29
CA ARG A 30 -5.95 1.95 18.43
C ARG A 30 -5.78 1.27 17.08
N LYS A 31 -6.92 0.91 16.50
CA LYS A 31 -7.02 0.34 15.16
C LYS A 31 -7.72 1.34 14.25
N ARG A 32 -7.15 1.62 13.07
CA ARG A 32 -7.77 2.47 12.04
C ARG A 32 -7.50 1.91 10.66
N ALA A 33 -8.44 2.08 9.75
CA ALA A 33 -8.26 1.66 8.36
C ALA A 33 -8.78 2.70 7.36
N VAL A 34 -8.10 2.78 6.22
CA VAL A 34 -8.56 3.51 5.03
C VAL A 34 -8.59 2.49 3.89
N LEU A 35 -9.77 2.28 3.33
CA LEU A 35 -10.01 1.36 2.22
C LEU A 35 -10.47 2.19 1.02
N CYS A 36 -9.89 1.94 -0.15
CA CYS A 36 -10.23 2.63 -1.38
C CYS A 36 -10.38 1.66 -2.55
N GLY A 37 -11.61 1.49 -3.01
CA GLY A 37 -11.99 0.61 -4.10
C GLY A 37 -12.58 1.40 -5.25
N ILE A 38 -11.88 1.43 -6.39
CA ILE A 38 -12.24 2.27 -7.54
C ILE A 38 -12.47 1.40 -8.78
N THR A 39 -13.66 1.53 -9.37
CA THR A 39 -14.10 0.79 -10.57
C THR A 39 -14.06 1.61 -11.85
N TYR A 40 -13.97 2.95 -11.77
CA TYR A 40 -13.88 3.86 -12.91
C TYR A 40 -15.11 3.74 -13.83
N ARG A 41 -16.31 3.97 -13.28
CA ARG A 41 -17.57 3.77 -14.00
C ARG A 41 -17.66 4.68 -15.23
N GLY A 42 -18.07 4.08 -16.35
CA GLY A 42 -18.18 4.81 -17.62
C GLY A 42 -16.85 5.03 -18.34
N HIS A 43 -15.72 4.63 -17.76
CA HIS A 43 -14.41 4.71 -18.40
C HIS A 43 -14.11 3.44 -19.23
N PRO A 44 -13.40 3.52 -20.39
CA PRO A 44 -13.10 2.36 -21.24
C PRO A 44 -12.32 1.23 -20.54
N ARG A 45 -11.54 1.59 -19.51
CA ARG A 45 -10.78 0.67 -18.67
C ARG A 45 -11.45 0.42 -17.31
N SER A 46 -12.78 0.36 -17.24
CA SER A 46 -13.48 0.10 -15.99
C SER A 46 -13.07 -1.26 -15.39
N LEU A 47 -12.92 -1.31 -14.07
CA LEU A 47 -12.64 -2.54 -13.33
C LEU A 47 -13.92 -3.14 -12.75
N LYS A 48 -13.88 -4.45 -12.51
CA LYS A 48 -14.94 -5.17 -11.79
C LYS A 48 -14.31 -5.78 -10.54
N GLY A 49 -14.91 -5.55 -9.39
CA GLY A 49 -14.50 -6.20 -8.14
C GLY A 49 -13.91 -5.27 -7.09
N SER A 50 -13.27 -4.15 -7.46
CA SER A 50 -12.54 -3.30 -6.50
C SER A 50 -13.37 -2.83 -5.31
N ILE A 51 -14.65 -2.50 -5.53
CA ILE A 51 -15.57 -2.16 -4.44
C ILE A 51 -15.87 -3.38 -3.56
N ASN A 52 -16.05 -4.56 -4.15
CA ASN A 52 -16.27 -5.80 -3.41
C ASN A 52 -15.03 -6.19 -2.59
N ASP A 53 -13.82 -5.94 -3.09
CA ASP A 53 -12.57 -6.17 -2.35
C ASP A 53 -12.54 -5.32 -1.08
N ASP A 54 -12.87 -4.04 -1.20
CA ASP A 54 -13.00 -3.10 -0.07
C ASP A 54 -14.06 -3.54 0.94
N LEU A 55 -15.25 -3.96 0.48
CA LEU A 55 -16.30 -4.46 1.36
C LEU A 55 -15.89 -5.74 2.09
N SER A 56 -15.19 -6.64 1.40
CA SER A 56 -14.65 -7.88 1.98
C SER A 56 -13.57 -7.58 3.01
N MET A 57 -12.68 -6.62 2.71
CA MET A 57 -11.63 -6.16 3.61
C MET A 57 -12.24 -5.49 4.84
N ARG A 58 -13.24 -4.61 4.68
CA ARG A 58 -13.96 -4.00 5.80
C ARG A 58 -14.58 -5.06 6.71
N TYR A 59 -15.28 -6.05 6.13
CA TYR A 59 -15.86 -7.15 6.89
C TYR A 59 -14.79 -7.89 7.68
N PHE A 60 -13.67 -8.25 7.04
CA PHE A 60 -12.58 -8.94 7.70
C PHE A 60 -11.96 -8.13 8.86
N LEU A 61 -11.67 -6.85 8.63
CA LEU A 61 -11.09 -5.95 9.63
C LEU A 61 -12.00 -5.80 10.86
N VAL A 62 -13.29 -5.57 10.64
CA VAL A 62 -14.25 -5.33 11.73
C VAL A 62 -14.57 -6.64 12.45
N GLU A 63 -15.00 -7.67 11.71
CA GLU A 63 -15.57 -8.89 12.30
C GLU A 63 -14.51 -9.88 12.79
N LYS A 64 -13.30 -9.87 12.21
CA LYS A 64 -12.25 -10.85 12.54
C LYS A 64 -11.08 -10.23 13.26
N LEU A 65 -10.72 -8.99 12.92
CA LEU A 65 -9.57 -8.30 13.51
C LEU A 65 -9.94 -7.24 14.55
N GLY A 66 -11.23 -7.02 14.82
CA GLY A 66 -11.71 -6.15 15.90
C GLY A 66 -11.41 -4.68 15.67
N PHE A 67 -11.40 -4.22 14.42
CA PHE A 67 -11.38 -2.79 14.10
C PHE A 67 -12.76 -2.20 14.45
N PRO A 68 -12.85 -1.12 15.24
CA PRO A 68 -14.11 -0.42 15.43
C PRO A 68 -14.66 0.05 14.07
N ASN A 69 -15.95 -0.18 13.80
CA ASN A 69 -16.54 0.24 12.52
C ASN A 69 -16.40 1.76 12.26
N THR A 70 -16.40 2.59 13.31
CA THR A 70 -16.18 4.04 13.24
C THR A 70 -14.73 4.44 12.91
N SER A 71 -13.80 3.48 12.96
CA SER A 71 -12.37 3.67 12.66
C SER A 71 -11.98 3.18 11.26
N VAL A 72 -12.95 2.74 10.46
CA VAL A 72 -12.74 2.27 9.09
C VAL A 72 -13.40 3.27 8.14
N ILE A 73 -12.58 3.98 7.36
CA ILE A 73 -13.04 4.85 6.27
C ILE A 73 -13.01 4.02 4.99
N VAL A 74 -14.12 4.04 4.25
CA VAL A 74 -14.25 3.40 2.94
C VAL A 74 -14.52 4.48 1.90
N LEU A 75 -13.76 4.46 0.82
CA LEU A 75 -13.87 5.38 -0.30
C LEU A 75 -14.22 4.60 -1.56
N THR A 76 -15.45 4.74 -2.06
CA THR A 76 -15.91 4.03 -3.27
C THR A 76 -16.90 4.86 -4.06
N GLU A 77 -17.08 4.53 -5.34
CA GLU A 77 -18.06 5.18 -6.21
C GLU A 77 -19.53 4.88 -5.84
N ASP A 78 -19.77 3.97 -4.89
CA ASP A 78 -21.10 3.64 -4.34
C ASP A 78 -21.47 4.45 -3.09
N GLU A 79 -20.52 5.19 -2.52
CA GLU A 79 -20.78 6.02 -1.35
C GLU A 79 -21.65 7.22 -1.74
N ARG A 80 -22.69 7.48 -0.92
CA ARG A 80 -23.59 8.63 -1.09
C ARG A 80 -22.98 9.94 -0.57
N ASP A 81 -22.07 9.83 0.38
CA ASP A 81 -21.36 10.97 0.93
C ASP A 81 -20.31 11.45 -0.09
N PRO A 82 -20.41 12.70 -0.59
CA PRO A 82 -19.47 13.22 -1.57
C PRO A 82 -18.03 13.25 -1.07
N TYR A 83 -17.79 13.29 0.25
CA TYR A 83 -16.44 13.23 0.83
C TYR A 83 -15.84 11.82 0.83
N LYS A 84 -16.66 10.80 0.52
CA LYS A 84 -16.22 9.41 0.39
C LYS A 84 -16.12 8.94 -1.06
N TYR A 85 -16.49 9.78 -2.02
CA TYR A 85 -16.22 9.51 -3.42
C TYR A 85 -14.70 9.57 -3.66
N PRO A 86 -14.06 8.61 -4.36
CA PRO A 86 -12.61 8.42 -4.35
C PRO A 86 -11.85 9.36 -5.30
N THR A 87 -12.01 10.68 -5.10
CA THR A 87 -11.24 11.73 -5.76
C THR A 87 -9.85 11.86 -5.15
N MET A 88 -8.93 12.51 -5.85
CA MET A 88 -7.57 12.76 -5.37
C MET A 88 -7.56 13.46 -4.01
N ALA A 89 -8.41 14.47 -3.84
CA ALA A 89 -8.57 15.20 -2.58
C ALA A 89 -9.14 14.32 -1.47
N ASN A 90 -10.18 13.53 -1.79
CA ASN A 90 -10.86 12.66 -0.82
C ASN A 90 -10.06 11.42 -0.44
N ILE A 91 -9.07 11.01 -1.23
CA ILE A 91 -8.12 9.96 -0.84
C ILE A 91 -7.06 10.54 0.09
N ARG A 92 -6.49 11.71 -0.24
CA ARG A 92 -5.40 12.33 0.54
C ARG A 92 -5.82 12.73 1.95
N SER A 93 -7.05 13.20 2.14
CA SER A 93 -7.52 13.66 3.45
C SER A 93 -7.58 12.51 4.50
N PRO A 94 -8.25 11.37 4.23
CA PRO A 94 -8.20 10.18 5.07
C PRO A 94 -6.81 9.63 5.32
N LEU A 95 -5.89 9.66 4.35
CA LEU A 95 -4.50 9.22 4.58
C LEU A 95 -3.80 10.07 5.66
N ARG A 96 -4.02 11.38 5.69
CA ARG A 96 -3.49 12.24 6.76
C ARG A 96 -4.14 11.95 8.11
N TRP A 97 -5.45 11.73 8.13
CA TRP A 97 -6.17 11.30 9.34
C TRP A 97 -5.67 9.95 9.86
N HIS A 98 -5.30 9.04 8.94
CA HIS A 98 -4.90 7.67 9.23
C HIS A 98 -3.74 7.61 10.23
N VAL A 99 -2.72 8.44 10.01
CA VAL A 99 -1.52 8.53 10.85
C VAL A 99 -1.61 9.63 11.92
N HIS A 100 -2.65 10.46 11.90
CA HIS A 100 -2.75 11.58 12.82
C HIS A 100 -2.83 11.13 14.28
N GLY A 101 -1.83 11.54 15.05
CA GLY A 101 -1.69 11.26 16.47
C GLY A 101 -1.39 9.80 16.77
N CYS A 102 -0.88 9.01 15.81
CA CYS A 102 -0.49 7.61 16.04
C CYS A 102 0.52 7.46 17.17
N GLN A 103 0.42 6.34 17.87
CA GLN A 103 1.26 6.00 19.02
C GLN A 103 1.84 4.58 18.86
N PRO A 104 2.95 4.27 19.55
CA PRO A 104 3.44 2.89 19.61
C PRO A 104 2.32 1.92 20.04
N GLY A 105 2.22 0.78 19.36
CA GLY A 105 1.18 -0.23 19.58
C GLY A 105 -0.09 -0.04 18.72
N ASP A 106 -0.29 1.12 18.08
CA ASP A 106 -1.39 1.33 17.13
C ASP A 106 -1.23 0.43 15.88
N SER A 107 -2.35 0.02 15.29
CA SER A 107 -2.39 -0.80 14.07
C SER A 107 -3.24 -0.14 12.99
N LEU A 108 -2.59 0.10 11.86
CA LEU A 108 -3.11 0.80 10.71
C LEU A 108 -3.21 -0.15 9.53
N VAL A 109 -4.28 -0.01 8.75
CA VAL A 109 -4.46 -0.72 7.48
C VAL A 109 -4.80 0.29 6.38
N PHE A 110 -3.99 0.32 5.34
CA PHE A 110 -4.32 1.00 4.09
C PHE A 110 -4.57 -0.07 3.01
N HIS A 111 -5.77 -0.10 2.44
CA HIS A 111 -6.12 -0.96 1.33
C HIS A 111 -6.45 -0.10 0.12
N TYR A 112 -5.91 -0.45 -1.04
CA TYR A 112 -6.28 0.14 -2.31
C TYR A 112 -6.51 -0.97 -3.33
N SER A 113 -7.67 -0.94 -4.00
CA SER A 113 -7.98 -1.76 -5.16
C SER A 113 -8.40 -0.86 -6.32
N GLY A 114 -7.65 -0.90 -7.43
CA GLY A 114 -7.86 0.00 -8.55
C GLY A 114 -6.74 -0.05 -9.61
N HIS A 115 -6.69 0.97 -10.48
CA HIS A 115 -5.58 1.12 -11.41
C HIS A 115 -4.33 1.63 -10.69
N GLY A 116 -3.23 0.93 -10.91
CA GLY A 116 -1.87 1.43 -10.70
C GLY A 116 -1.22 1.75 -12.03
N THR A 117 -0.32 2.71 -12.08
CA THR A 117 0.52 2.95 -13.27
C THR A 117 1.96 3.23 -12.87
N GLN A 118 2.90 2.85 -13.73
CA GLN A 118 4.29 3.27 -13.64
C GLN A 118 4.46 4.57 -14.44
N VAL A 119 5.01 5.60 -13.79
CA VAL A 119 5.40 6.85 -14.42
C VAL A 119 6.92 6.83 -14.54
N ARG A 120 7.45 7.20 -15.70
CA ARG A 120 8.91 7.25 -15.88
C ARG A 120 9.49 8.34 -14.97
N ASN A 121 10.37 7.95 -14.06
CA ASN A 121 10.96 8.82 -13.06
C ASN A 121 11.74 9.97 -13.75
N GLN A 122 11.52 11.21 -13.33
CA GLN A 122 12.21 12.40 -13.87
C GLN A 122 13.43 12.82 -13.04
N ASP A 123 13.50 12.39 -11.77
CA ASP A 123 14.45 12.88 -10.77
C ASP A 123 15.54 11.85 -10.44
N GLY A 124 15.35 10.58 -10.81
CA GLY A 124 16.38 9.54 -10.79
C GLY A 124 16.71 8.95 -9.42
N GLU A 125 15.83 9.13 -8.43
CA GLU A 125 16.03 8.57 -7.07
C GLU A 125 15.72 7.07 -6.98
N GLU A 126 14.93 6.52 -7.90
CA GLU A 126 14.54 5.11 -7.85
C GLU A 126 15.49 4.16 -8.59
N ILE A 127 15.69 2.98 -7.98
CA ILE A 127 16.66 1.97 -8.42
C ILE A 127 16.29 1.35 -9.78
N ASP A 128 15.01 1.34 -10.16
CA ASP A 128 14.51 0.85 -11.45
C ASP A 128 13.96 1.95 -12.39
N GLY A 129 13.94 3.21 -11.92
CA GLY A 129 13.62 4.41 -12.70
C GLY A 129 12.14 4.60 -13.05
N HIS A 130 11.20 4.05 -12.28
CA HIS A 130 9.75 4.17 -12.54
C HIS A 130 8.89 4.34 -11.28
N ASP A 131 8.41 5.55 -11.01
CA ASP A 131 7.52 5.83 -9.88
C ASP A 131 6.19 5.08 -10.04
N GLU A 132 5.77 4.36 -9.02
CA GLU A 132 4.47 3.73 -8.97
C GLU A 132 3.41 4.75 -8.52
N SER A 133 2.22 4.68 -9.11
CA SER A 133 1.17 5.67 -8.84
C SER A 133 -0.22 5.09 -8.80
N LEU A 134 -0.99 5.51 -7.80
CA LEU A 134 -2.40 5.18 -7.66
C LEU A 134 -3.21 6.16 -8.50
N CYS A 135 -4.27 5.66 -9.15
CA CYS A 135 -5.19 6.47 -9.92
C CYS A 135 -6.45 6.77 -9.10
N PRO A 136 -6.68 8.01 -8.66
CA PRO A 136 -8.00 8.44 -8.21
C PRO A 136 -9.04 8.35 -9.34
N VAL A 137 -10.33 8.48 -9.04
CA VAL A 137 -11.38 8.49 -10.08
C VAL A 137 -11.23 9.66 -11.06
N ASP A 138 -10.68 10.78 -10.59
CA ASP A 138 -10.43 12.03 -11.32
C ASP A 138 -8.98 12.15 -11.81
N TYR A 139 -8.26 11.03 -11.96
CA TYR A 139 -6.84 11.04 -12.33
C TYR A 139 -6.52 11.67 -13.69
N GLU A 140 -7.50 11.73 -14.59
CA GLU A 140 -7.34 12.37 -15.91
C GLU A 140 -7.27 13.89 -15.83
N THR A 141 -7.90 14.50 -14.81
CA THR A 141 -7.95 15.96 -14.62
C THR A 141 -7.02 16.43 -13.51
N GLU A 142 -6.99 15.72 -12.37
CA GLU A 142 -6.22 16.11 -11.18
C GLU A 142 -4.85 15.43 -11.11
N GLY A 143 -4.63 14.40 -11.92
CA GLY A 143 -3.41 13.61 -11.94
C GLY A 143 -3.42 12.43 -10.96
N ARG A 144 -2.26 11.80 -10.81
CA ARG A 144 -2.09 10.56 -10.04
C ARG A 144 -1.49 10.84 -8.66
N ILE A 145 -1.64 9.89 -7.75
CA ILE A 145 -0.95 9.93 -6.46
C ILE A 145 0.29 9.06 -6.57
N LEU A 146 1.46 9.69 -6.62
CA LEU A 146 2.76 9.01 -6.62
C LEU A 146 3.00 8.32 -5.26
N ASP A 147 3.66 7.17 -5.29
CA ASP A 147 4.18 6.43 -4.14
C ASP A 147 4.95 7.29 -3.15
N ASP A 148 5.79 8.19 -3.63
CA ASP A 148 6.53 9.15 -2.83
C ASP A 148 5.60 10.03 -1.98
N GLY A 149 4.47 10.43 -2.57
CA GLY A 149 3.41 11.16 -1.88
C GLY A 149 2.71 10.31 -0.83
N ILE A 150 2.55 9.01 -1.07
CA ILE A 150 1.97 8.05 -0.12
C ILE A 150 2.95 7.83 1.04
N SER A 151 4.22 7.51 0.73
CA SER A 151 5.30 7.28 1.69
C SER A 151 5.49 8.49 2.62
N ASN A 152 5.56 9.70 2.06
CA ASN A 152 5.63 10.94 2.84
C ASN A 152 4.41 11.16 3.74
N THR A 153 3.23 10.70 3.32
CA THR A 153 2.00 10.91 4.07
C THR A 153 1.81 9.88 5.18
N ILE A 154 2.03 8.58 4.92
CA ILE A 154 1.64 7.51 5.86
C ILE A 154 2.78 6.63 6.37
N VAL A 155 3.95 6.64 5.73
CA VAL A 155 5.10 5.81 6.13
C VAL A 155 6.08 6.61 6.98
N ARG A 156 6.63 7.70 6.44
CA ARG A 156 7.64 8.52 7.12
C ARG A 156 7.17 9.10 8.47
N PRO A 157 5.90 9.51 8.64
CA PRO A 157 5.42 10.03 9.93
C PRO A 157 5.11 8.96 10.99
N LEU A 158 5.19 7.66 10.65
CA LEU A 158 4.75 6.59 11.54
C LEU A 158 5.73 6.43 12.72
N PRO A 159 5.27 6.49 13.98
CA PRO A 159 6.16 6.36 15.13
C PRO A 159 6.64 4.92 15.28
N ARG A 160 7.84 4.77 15.87
CA ARG A 160 8.41 3.46 16.16
C ARG A 160 7.47 2.64 17.05
N GLY A 161 7.20 1.40 16.65
CA GLY A 161 6.32 0.49 17.38
C GLY A 161 4.84 0.58 17.00
N ALA A 162 4.42 1.53 16.15
CA ALA A 162 3.17 1.43 15.42
C ALA A 162 3.35 0.52 14.19
N THR A 163 2.28 -0.12 13.75
CA THR A 163 2.31 -1.04 12.61
C THR A 163 1.36 -0.55 11.53
N LEU A 164 1.86 -0.35 10.31
CA LEU A 164 1.06 -0.08 9.11
C LEU A 164 1.13 -1.28 8.18
N HIS A 165 -0.03 -1.81 7.80
CA HIS A 165 -0.15 -2.79 6.72
C HIS A 165 -0.73 -2.08 5.49
N GLY A 166 0.06 -1.97 4.42
CA GLY A 166 -0.42 -1.52 3.12
C GLY A 166 -0.70 -2.72 2.21
N ILE A 167 -1.92 -2.82 1.69
CA ILE A 167 -2.35 -3.84 0.73
C ILE A 167 -2.79 -3.14 -0.54
N ILE A 168 -2.03 -3.33 -1.61
CA ILE A 168 -2.23 -2.64 -2.88
C ILE A 168 -2.55 -3.70 -3.95
N ASP A 169 -3.83 -3.79 -4.31
CA ASP A 169 -4.34 -4.67 -5.37
C ASP A 169 -4.49 -3.87 -6.66
N THR A 170 -3.40 -3.85 -7.44
CA THR A 170 -3.36 -3.19 -8.74
C THR A 170 -2.65 -4.11 -9.74
N CYS A 171 -2.84 -3.85 -11.03
CA CYS A 171 -2.14 -4.59 -12.09
C CYS A 171 -0.61 -4.41 -12.09
N PHE A 172 -0.06 -3.52 -11.25
CA PHE A 172 1.37 -3.18 -11.15
C PHE A 172 1.79 -3.08 -9.67
N SER A 173 1.91 -4.18 -8.93
CA SER A 173 2.04 -4.19 -7.46
C SER A 173 3.48 -4.36 -6.94
N GLY A 174 4.49 -3.82 -7.62
CA GLY A 174 5.91 -4.15 -7.39
C GLY A 174 6.59 -3.41 -6.24
N THR A 175 6.43 -2.08 -6.15
CA THR A 175 7.25 -1.16 -5.32
C THR A 175 6.46 -0.07 -4.58
N PHE A 176 5.12 -0.09 -4.60
CA PHE A 176 4.17 1.00 -4.29
C PHE A 176 4.30 1.75 -2.94
N LEU A 177 5.01 1.16 -1.97
CA LEU A 177 5.16 1.73 -0.63
C LEU A 177 6.61 2.12 -0.31
N ASP A 178 7.50 1.95 -1.28
CA ASP A 178 8.90 2.34 -1.20
C ASP A 178 9.59 1.78 0.06
N LEU A 179 9.25 0.52 0.36
CA LEU A 179 9.68 -0.16 1.58
C LEU A 179 11.12 -0.66 1.40
N PRO A 180 12.00 -0.49 2.41
CA PRO A 180 13.41 -0.90 2.31
C PRO A 180 13.61 -2.41 2.18
N PHE A 181 12.56 -3.21 2.41
CA PHE A 181 12.57 -4.65 2.28
C PHE A 181 11.44 -5.11 1.37
N LEU A 182 11.82 -5.69 0.23
CA LEU A 182 10.90 -6.29 -0.73
C LEU A 182 10.86 -7.81 -0.55
N CYS A 183 9.68 -8.36 -0.29
CA CYS A 183 9.45 -9.81 -0.32
C CYS A 183 8.61 -10.18 -1.54
N ARG A 184 9.22 -10.83 -2.54
CA ARG A 184 8.52 -11.31 -3.74
C ARG A 184 8.13 -12.78 -3.58
N ILE A 185 6.84 -13.07 -3.47
CA ILE A 185 6.32 -14.45 -3.48
C ILE A 185 6.05 -14.84 -4.94
N ILE A 186 6.98 -15.55 -5.56
CA ILE A 186 6.77 -16.11 -6.91
C ILE A 186 5.97 -17.41 -6.78
N ARG A 187 4.70 -17.39 -7.18
CA ARG A 187 3.93 -18.62 -7.37
C ARG A 187 4.34 -19.24 -8.71
N SER A 188 5.25 -20.22 -8.65
CA SER A 188 5.46 -21.14 -9.76
C SER A 188 4.18 -21.96 -9.95
N LEU A 189 3.46 -21.73 -11.04
CA LEU A 189 2.46 -22.69 -11.51
C LEU A 189 3.25 -23.94 -11.94
N ARG A 190 3.19 -24.99 -11.13
CA ARG A 190 3.57 -26.32 -11.61
C ARG A 190 2.46 -26.79 -12.53
N ASN A 191 2.80 -26.92 -13.80
CA ASN A 191 1.99 -27.59 -14.83
C ASN A 191 1.69 -29.03 -14.44
#